data_AF-A0A7N0RB32-F1
#
_entry.id   AF-A0A7N0RB32-F1
#
_cell.length_a   1.000
_cell.length_b   1.000
_cell.length_c   1.000
_cell.angle_alpha   90.00
_cell.angle_beta   90.00
_cell.angle_gamma   90.00
#
_symmetry.space_group_name_H-M   'P 1'
#
loop_
_entity.id
_entity.type
_entity.pdbx_description
1 polymer ?
#
loop_
_entity_poly.entity_id
_entity_poly.type
_entity_poly.pdbx_seq_one_letter_code
_entity_poly.pdbx_strand_id
1 'polypeptide(L)'
;MVEALRLLLFTSFLRRLLFLQFMLSLAQATNANNGLSNSIVGLWSNAGAVTVAVTAIAGVVLAGTIIYTQRGRLKSPWSQRKKRLSPEQWRSLFTEDGKLFDGGVMLLKKVRSGGIDPNIRAEVWPFLLGLYDLNSTKEERDAVIILKRKEYEKLRKKCRRLLWSNEDSNRIFACSQENGPRANPDVDHSGLKNVANIAHTSNFEEDTGFTDPKDNKSISILRKPDDSSADQKRETDGSEVQNVSSSMDNSEESDAGNDSPTMQNREESIQITPSQQTSPLIKTNIRSKLRESEDFSTWQRIIRLDAVRANSEWVDYAPSLATVSVDSAHRSAEAVGLKDYDHLEPFRIFHAARLVAILEAYAVYDPEIGYCQGMSDLLSPLITVLEDDSVAFWCFVGFMRKARHNFRLDEVGIRRQLNIVSKIIKCKDSHLFNHLAQLQVEDCFFVYRMVVVLFRRELNFEQTLSLWEVMWADQTAIRAGIGKSTWSKIRLGVPPTEDLLLYAIAASVLQRRKLIIERYNSMEDIIRECNNMAGHLDVWKLLDDAHNLVMSLHDKIET
;
A
#
# COMPACT_ATOMS: atom_id res chain seq x y z
N MET A 1 41.98 10.51 12.34
CA MET A 1 43.11 11.19 13.04
C MET A 1 42.89 12.70 13.17
N VAL A 2 42.73 13.45 12.06
CA VAL A 2 42.62 14.93 12.07
C VAL A 2 41.52 15.49 12.99
N GLU A 3 40.33 14.90 13.03
CA GLU A 3 39.24 15.37 13.90
C GLU A 3 39.52 15.16 15.40
N ALA A 4 40.16 14.06 15.77
CA ALA A 4 40.60 13.82 17.15
C ALA A 4 41.63 14.87 17.57
N LEU A 5 42.53 15.27 16.66
CA LEU A 5 43.47 16.36 16.89
C LEU A 5 42.76 17.72 17.06
N ARG A 6 41.72 18.00 16.27
CA ARG A 6 40.88 19.20 16.43
C ARG A 6 40.14 19.22 17.77
N LEU A 7 39.59 18.10 18.22
CA LEU A 7 38.94 17.96 19.54
C LEU A 7 39.92 18.11 20.71
N LEU A 8 41.14 17.55 20.60
CA LEU A 8 42.20 17.73 21.60
C LEU A 8 42.69 19.18 21.67
N LEU A 9 42.86 19.85 20.52
CA LEU A 9 43.23 21.27 20.48
C LEU A 9 42.12 22.15 21.05
N PHE A 10 40.85 21.89 20.73
CA PHE A 10 39.71 22.66 21.24
C PHE A 10 39.52 22.49 22.76
N THR A 11 39.63 21.26 23.28
CA THR A 11 39.56 21.00 24.73
C THR A 11 40.77 21.53 25.50
N SER A 12 41.96 21.50 24.91
CA SER A 12 43.16 22.17 25.45
C SER A 12 42.98 23.71 25.49
N PHE A 13 42.43 24.30 24.43
CA PHE A 13 42.11 25.73 24.38
C PHE A 13 41.08 26.13 25.43
N LEU A 14 39.96 25.40 25.57
CA LEU A 14 38.97 25.65 26.62
C LEU A 14 39.55 25.51 28.03
N ARG A 15 40.40 24.50 28.28
CA ARG A 15 41.07 24.35 29.59
C ARG A 15 42.01 25.53 29.90
N ARG A 16 42.77 26.03 28.91
CA ARG A 16 43.62 27.22 29.08
C ARG A 16 42.78 28.48 29.31
N LEU A 17 41.66 28.64 28.61
CA LEU A 17 40.76 29.78 28.77
C LEU A 17 40.10 29.81 30.16
N LEU A 18 39.59 28.65 30.62
CA LEU A 18 39.02 28.51 31.97
C LEU A 18 40.08 28.69 33.07
N PHE A 19 41.32 28.25 32.84
CA PHE A 19 42.43 28.49 33.77
C PHE A 19 42.80 29.98 33.85
N LEU A 20 42.83 30.71 32.71
CA LEU A 20 43.00 32.16 32.73
C LEU A 20 41.85 32.86 33.47
N GLN A 21 40.60 32.44 33.24
CA GLN A 21 39.42 33.00 33.92
C GLN A 21 39.50 32.78 35.44
N PHE A 22 39.92 31.58 35.88
CA PHE A 22 40.14 31.27 37.28
C PHE A 22 41.28 32.09 37.89
N MET A 23 42.42 32.24 37.19
CA MET A 23 43.54 33.06 37.65
C MET A 23 43.21 34.56 37.72
N LEU A 24 42.39 35.10 36.79
CA LEU A 24 41.86 36.46 36.91
C LEU A 24 40.96 36.62 38.14
N SER A 25 40.05 35.67 38.36
CA SER A 25 39.15 35.68 39.52
C SER A 25 39.93 35.59 40.84
N LEU A 26 40.99 34.78 40.88
CA LEU A 26 41.89 34.67 42.03
C LEU A 26 42.67 35.96 42.29
N ALA A 27 43.17 36.61 41.23
CA ALA A 27 43.87 37.90 41.33
C ALA A 27 42.95 39.07 41.71
N GLN A 28 41.66 39.00 41.37
CA GLN A 28 40.64 39.92 41.87
C GLN A 28 40.34 39.68 43.35
N ALA A 29 40.26 38.42 43.78
CA ALA A 29 40.04 38.06 45.18
C ALA A 29 41.20 38.45 46.11
N THR A 30 42.47 38.30 45.68
CA THR A 30 43.63 38.67 46.51
C THR A 30 43.79 40.19 46.69
N ASN A 31 43.38 41.00 45.71
CA ASN A 31 43.41 42.46 45.81
C ASN A 31 42.35 43.06 46.75
N ALA A 32 41.34 42.29 47.18
CA ALA A 32 40.28 42.77 48.05
C ALA A 32 40.72 43.05 49.50
N ASN A 33 41.91 42.59 49.91
CA ASN A 33 42.32 42.52 51.32
C ASN A 33 43.44 43.49 51.75
N ASN A 34 44.00 44.28 50.82
CA ASN A 34 45.05 45.27 51.11
C ASN A 34 44.71 46.63 50.47
N GLY A 35 44.07 47.51 51.23
CA GLY A 35 43.78 48.87 50.76
C GLY A 35 44.96 49.81 50.95
N LEU A 36 45.58 50.30 49.86
CA LEU A 36 46.33 51.57 49.89
C LEU A 36 46.51 52.23 48.50
N SER A 37 46.29 53.55 48.47
CA SER A 37 46.77 54.54 47.48
C SER A 37 46.20 54.54 46.04
N ASN A 38 45.99 55.75 45.51
CA ASN A 38 45.43 56.03 44.19
C ASN A 38 46.55 56.21 43.15
N SER A 39 46.70 55.28 42.19
CA SER A 39 47.54 55.50 40.98
C SER A 39 47.17 54.68 39.73
N ILE A 40 46.14 53.82 39.74
CA ILE A 40 45.81 52.93 38.61
C ILE A 40 44.38 53.14 38.08
N VAL A 41 43.86 54.38 38.12
CA VAL A 41 42.52 54.70 37.57
C VAL A 41 42.56 54.80 36.03
N GLY A 42 43.67 55.24 35.43
CA GLY A 42 43.77 55.54 34.00
C GLY A 42 43.77 54.34 33.04
N LEU A 43 44.03 53.11 33.52
CA LEU A 43 44.18 51.93 32.66
C LEU A 43 42.93 51.05 32.53
N TRP A 44 41.90 51.27 33.35
CA TRP A 44 40.73 50.38 33.42
C TRP A 44 39.55 50.76 32.51
N SER A 45 39.58 51.94 31.88
CA SER A 45 38.54 52.37 30.93
C SER A 45 38.37 51.39 29.75
N ASN A 46 39.50 50.98 29.14
CA ASN A 46 39.48 50.02 28.02
C ASN A 46 39.19 48.57 28.48
N ALA A 47 39.55 48.21 29.71
CA ALA A 47 39.29 46.87 30.25
C ALA A 47 37.78 46.60 30.43
N GLY A 48 37.02 47.61 30.87
CA GLY A 48 35.56 47.54 30.93
C GLY A 48 34.93 47.30 29.56
N ALA A 49 35.33 48.08 28.55
CA ALA A 49 34.84 47.94 27.18
C ALA A 49 35.15 46.55 26.59
N VAL A 50 36.37 46.02 26.78
CA VAL A 50 36.73 44.66 26.32
C VAL A 50 35.93 43.58 27.07
N THR A 51 35.72 43.72 28.38
CA THR A 51 34.95 42.74 29.17
C THR A 51 33.48 42.72 28.76
N VAL A 52 32.88 43.89 28.52
CA VAL A 52 31.50 44.01 27.99
C VAL A 52 31.42 43.48 26.55
N ALA A 53 32.39 43.78 25.69
CA ALA A 53 32.43 43.24 24.33
C ALA A 53 32.57 41.71 24.31
N VAL A 54 33.45 41.13 25.15
CA VAL A 54 33.64 39.68 25.23
C VAL A 54 32.42 38.97 25.83
N THR A 55 31.77 39.55 26.83
CA THR A 55 30.52 38.99 27.39
C THR A 55 29.32 39.17 26.44
N ALA A 56 29.23 40.27 25.69
CA ALA A 56 28.24 40.46 24.64
C ALA A 56 28.47 39.51 23.46
N ILE A 57 29.71 39.33 22.99
CA ILE A 57 30.05 38.38 21.92
C ILE A 57 29.85 36.94 22.40
N ALA A 58 30.24 36.60 23.64
CA ALA A 58 29.91 35.29 24.22
C ALA A 58 28.40 35.09 24.35
N GLY A 59 27.64 36.13 24.70
CA GLY A 59 26.18 36.12 24.73
C GLY A 59 25.55 35.96 23.34
N VAL A 60 26.09 36.60 22.30
CA VAL A 60 25.64 36.48 20.91
C VAL A 60 26.09 35.17 20.25
N VAL A 61 27.22 34.60 20.66
CA VAL A 61 27.67 33.26 20.24
C VAL A 61 26.91 32.17 21.00
N LEU A 62 26.55 32.38 22.27
CA LEU A 62 25.71 31.45 23.03
C LEU A 62 24.26 31.53 22.53
N ALA A 63 23.69 32.72 22.34
CA ALA A 63 22.39 32.90 21.69
C ALA A 63 22.43 32.39 20.24
N GLY A 64 23.51 32.62 19.50
CA GLY A 64 23.70 32.14 18.14
C GLY A 64 23.80 30.61 18.05
N THR A 65 24.51 29.95 18.98
CA THR A 65 24.57 28.49 19.06
C THR A 65 23.29 27.88 19.65
N ILE A 66 22.59 28.56 20.55
CA ILE A 66 21.23 28.20 20.97
C ILE A 66 20.26 28.32 19.78
N ILE A 67 20.30 29.38 18.99
CA ILE A 67 19.47 29.56 17.79
C ILE A 67 19.86 28.57 16.68
N TYR A 68 21.15 28.20 16.55
CA TYR A 68 21.61 27.20 15.59
C TYR A 68 21.20 25.78 15.99
N THR A 69 21.36 25.42 17.27
CA THR A 69 20.88 24.14 17.81
C THR A 69 19.35 24.08 17.92
N GLN A 70 18.66 25.22 18.06
CA GLN A 70 17.20 25.32 17.93
C GLN A 70 16.72 25.36 16.48
N ARG A 71 17.52 25.80 15.50
CA ARG A 71 17.23 25.57 14.06
C ARG A 71 17.36 24.09 13.70
N GLY A 72 18.36 23.40 14.26
CA GLY A 72 18.44 21.94 14.28
C GLY A 72 17.38 21.25 15.17
N ARG A 73 16.56 22.02 15.90
CA ARG A 73 15.49 21.53 16.76
C ARG A 73 14.22 22.37 16.61
N LEU A 74 13.91 22.73 15.36
CA LEU A 74 12.55 23.09 14.94
C LEU A 74 11.68 21.87 15.21
N LYS A 75 11.14 21.82 16.43
CA LYS A 75 10.07 20.92 16.82
C LYS A 75 8.97 21.03 15.77
N SER A 76 8.74 19.94 15.04
CA SER A 76 7.60 19.82 14.14
C SER A 76 6.32 20.31 14.84
N PRO A 77 5.38 20.95 14.13
CA PRO A 77 4.05 21.29 14.67
C PRO A 77 3.32 20.10 15.33
N TRP A 78 3.71 18.86 15.00
CA TRP A 78 3.14 17.61 15.48
C TRP A 78 3.97 16.94 16.59
N SER A 79 5.12 17.53 16.97
CA SER A 79 6.03 17.00 18.01
C SER A 79 5.42 16.95 19.41
N GLN A 80 4.37 17.72 19.69
CA GLN A 80 3.41 17.38 20.74
C GLN A 80 2.41 16.36 20.16
N ARG A 81 2.79 15.08 20.24
CA ARG A 81 1.99 13.94 19.78
C ARG A 81 0.55 14.07 20.27
N LYS A 82 -0.41 14.18 19.35
CA LYS A 82 -1.82 14.01 19.69
C LYS A 82 -2.03 12.53 20.03
N LYS A 83 -2.84 12.25 21.05
CA LYS A 83 -3.15 10.86 21.44
C LYS A 83 -3.87 10.14 20.29
N ARG A 84 -3.59 8.84 20.13
CA ARG A 84 -4.40 7.91 19.31
C ARG A 84 -5.89 8.09 19.62
N LEU A 85 -6.75 7.86 18.63
CA LEU A 85 -8.20 7.83 18.85
C LEU A 85 -8.53 6.70 19.84
N SER A 86 -8.93 7.05 21.06
CA SER A 86 -9.22 6.07 22.12
C SER A 86 -10.63 5.49 21.98
N PRO A 87 -10.93 4.30 22.58
CA PRO A 87 -12.26 3.69 22.52
C PRO A 87 -13.38 4.59 23.10
N GLU A 88 -13.08 5.37 24.13
CA GLU A 88 -13.98 6.37 24.71
C GLU A 88 -14.31 7.48 23.69
N GLN A 89 -13.27 8.02 23.02
CA GLN A 89 -13.44 9.07 22.03
C GLN A 89 -14.20 8.56 20.82
N TRP A 90 -13.91 7.34 20.35
CA TRP A 90 -14.62 6.69 19.25
C TRP A 90 -16.12 6.58 19.51
N ARG A 91 -16.52 6.08 20.69
CA ARG A 91 -17.94 6.02 21.09
C ARG A 91 -18.60 7.40 21.13
N SER A 92 -17.86 8.44 21.56
CA SER A 92 -18.38 9.83 21.58
C SER A 92 -18.50 10.51 20.20
N LEU A 93 -18.08 9.86 19.10
CA LEU A 93 -18.26 10.38 17.74
C LEU A 93 -19.62 10.00 17.13
N PHE A 94 -20.47 9.23 17.82
CA PHE A 94 -21.74 8.75 17.28
C PHE A 94 -22.98 9.46 17.84
N THR A 95 -23.98 9.64 16.99
CA THR A 95 -25.36 10.00 17.34
C THR A 95 -26.12 8.81 17.93
N GLU A 96 -27.34 9.04 18.44
CA GLU A 96 -28.20 7.98 18.99
C GLU A 96 -28.63 6.93 17.94
N ASP A 97 -28.79 7.32 16.67
CA ASP A 97 -28.99 6.42 15.51
C ASP A 97 -27.68 5.87 14.92
N GLY A 98 -26.54 6.12 15.58
CA GLY A 98 -25.24 5.56 15.20
C GLY A 98 -24.65 6.12 13.90
N LYS A 99 -25.07 7.31 13.44
CA LYS A 99 -24.31 8.09 12.43
C LYS A 99 -23.10 8.74 13.09
N LEU A 100 -22.03 8.98 12.33
CA LEU A 100 -20.95 9.83 12.81
C LEU A 100 -21.42 11.29 12.86
N PHE A 101 -21.09 12.00 13.94
CA PHE A 101 -21.15 13.45 13.97
C PHE A 101 -20.28 14.05 12.84
N ASP A 102 -20.61 15.29 12.46
CA ASP A 102 -19.91 16.12 11.46
C ASP A 102 -19.55 15.44 10.12
N GLY A 103 -20.26 14.38 9.74
CA GLY A 103 -19.98 13.58 8.53
C GLY A 103 -18.66 12.82 8.62
N GLY A 104 -18.19 12.51 9.84
CA GLY A 104 -16.91 11.85 10.09
C GLY A 104 -15.69 12.78 10.00
N VAL A 105 -15.85 14.09 9.86
CA VAL A 105 -14.75 15.06 9.83
C VAL A 105 -13.89 14.98 11.10
N MET A 106 -14.48 14.83 12.29
CA MET A 106 -13.76 14.63 13.55
C MET A 106 -13.00 13.30 13.59
N LEU A 107 -13.55 12.22 13.03
CA LEU A 107 -12.87 10.93 12.91
C LEU A 107 -11.60 11.08 12.10
N LEU A 108 -11.72 11.59 10.87
CA LEU A 108 -10.59 11.75 9.94
C LEU A 108 -9.54 12.72 10.50
N LYS A 109 -9.98 13.77 11.20
CA LYS A 109 -9.13 14.71 11.96
C LYS A 109 -8.31 14.01 13.04
N LYS A 110 -8.90 13.08 13.78
CA LYS A 110 -8.20 12.32 14.82
C LYS A 110 -7.18 11.37 14.20
N VAL A 111 -7.63 10.51 13.26
CA VAL A 111 -6.81 9.47 12.61
C VAL A 111 -5.55 10.06 11.98
N ARG A 112 -5.66 11.08 11.10
CA ARG A 112 -4.49 11.73 10.47
C ARG A 112 -3.46 12.29 11.47
N SER A 113 -3.91 12.62 12.68
CA SER A 113 -3.13 13.43 13.62
C SER A 113 -2.42 12.65 14.73
N GLY A 114 -2.74 11.36 14.88
CA GLY A 114 -2.17 10.50 15.92
C GLY A 114 -2.48 9.00 15.79
N GLY A 115 -3.16 8.56 14.72
CA GLY A 115 -3.50 7.15 14.48
C GLY A 115 -4.67 6.63 15.33
N ILE A 116 -4.96 5.35 15.18
CA ILE A 116 -6.05 4.65 15.87
C ILE A 116 -5.49 3.84 17.05
N ASP A 117 -6.27 3.69 18.13
CA ASP A 117 -5.96 2.73 19.19
C ASP A 117 -6.19 1.29 18.71
N PRO A 118 -5.24 0.34 18.95
CA PRO A 118 -5.36 -1.07 18.58
C PRO A 118 -6.75 -1.69 18.76
N ASN A 119 -7.42 -1.39 19.88
CA ASN A 119 -8.65 -2.06 20.30
C ASN A 119 -9.90 -1.67 19.48
N ILE A 120 -9.85 -0.61 18.67
CA ILE A 120 -10.99 -0.16 17.83
C ILE A 120 -10.70 -0.19 16.33
N ARG A 121 -9.52 -0.66 15.90
CA ARG A 121 -9.18 -0.72 14.46
C ARG A 121 -10.19 -1.53 13.66
N ALA A 122 -10.66 -2.66 14.22
CA ALA A 122 -11.69 -3.50 13.61
C ALA A 122 -13.02 -2.76 13.37
N GLU A 123 -13.38 -1.81 14.23
CA GLU A 123 -14.58 -0.97 14.10
C GLU A 123 -14.38 0.19 13.11
N VAL A 124 -13.20 0.82 13.12
CA VAL A 124 -12.92 2.05 12.36
C VAL A 124 -12.50 1.77 10.92
N TRP A 125 -11.70 0.74 10.65
CA TRP A 125 -11.18 0.45 9.31
C TRP A 125 -12.27 0.22 8.24
N PRO A 126 -13.42 -0.44 8.52
CA PRO A 126 -14.54 -0.50 7.59
C PRO A 126 -15.05 0.85 7.07
N PHE A 127 -14.98 1.93 7.85
CA PHE A 127 -15.28 3.28 7.37
C PHE A 127 -14.15 3.82 6.48
N LEU A 128 -12.89 3.68 6.94
CA LEU A 128 -11.72 4.21 6.22
C LEU A 128 -11.46 3.52 4.87
N LEU A 129 -11.85 2.26 4.75
CA LEU A 129 -11.75 1.48 3.51
C LEU A 129 -13.03 1.59 2.64
N GLY A 130 -14.09 2.22 3.13
CA GLY A 130 -15.34 2.43 2.41
C GLY A 130 -16.12 1.14 2.18
N LEU A 131 -16.24 0.32 3.22
CA LEU A 131 -17.29 -0.69 3.39
C LEU A 131 -18.55 -0.05 4.01
N TYR A 132 -18.38 0.90 4.94
CA TYR A 132 -19.46 1.73 5.47
C TYR A 132 -19.35 3.18 4.95
N ASP A 133 -20.49 3.84 4.76
CA ASP A 133 -20.54 5.30 4.57
C ASP A 133 -20.41 6.02 5.92
N LEU A 134 -19.80 7.21 5.93
CA LEU A 134 -19.64 8.00 7.16
C LEU A 134 -20.97 8.46 7.77
N ASN A 135 -21.99 8.63 6.93
CA ASN A 135 -23.33 9.11 7.30
C ASN A 135 -24.32 7.96 7.56
N SER A 136 -23.86 6.70 7.48
CA SER A 136 -24.73 5.53 7.69
C SER A 136 -25.24 5.42 9.13
N THR A 137 -26.48 4.95 9.33
CA THR A 137 -26.94 4.52 10.66
C THR A 137 -26.30 3.20 11.06
N LYS A 138 -26.53 2.77 12.31
CA LYS A 138 -26.12 1.42 12.73
C LYS A 138 -26.87 0.33 11.94
N GLU A 139 -28.18 0.48 11.77
CA GLU A 139 -29.07 -0.49 11.12
C GLU A 139 -28.71 -0.66 9.64
N GLU A 140 -28.37 0.44 8.96
CA GLU A 140 -27.86 0.42 7.59
C GLU A 140 -26.55 -0.36 7.48
N ARG A 141 -25.62 -0.20 8.43
CA ARG A 141 -24.38 -1.00 8.47
C ARG A 141 -24.65 -2.47 8.76
N ASP A 142 -25.51 -2.79 9.71
CA ASP A 142 -25.87 -4.17 10.03
C ASP A 142 -26.50 -4.87 8.81
N ALA A 143 -27.36 -4.18 8.06
CA ALA A 143 -27.89 -4.66 6.77
C ALA A 143 -26.81 -4.82 5.69
N VAL A 144 -25.87 -3.88 5.58
CA VAL A 144 -24.72 -3.97 4.66
C VAL A 144 -23.86 -5.20 4.97
N ILE A 145 -23.53 -5.47 6.24
CA ILE A 145 -22.74 -6.67 6.62
C ILE A 145 -23.44 -7.95 6.18
N ILE A 146 -24.76 -8.06 6.42
CA ILE A 146 -25.56 -9.25 6.05
C ILE A 146 -25.58 -9.46 4.53
N LEU A 147 -25.72 -8.40 3.74
CA LEU A 147 -25.64 -8.47 2.27
C LEU A 147 -24.22 -8.88 1.83
N LYS A 148 -23.21 -8.23 2.38
CA LYS A 148 -21.80 -8.40 2.00
C LYS A 148 -21.26 -9.79 2.32
N ARG A 149 -21.70 -10.40 3.42
CA ARG A 149 -21.41 -11.82 3.75
C ARG A 149 -22.02 -12.78 2.72
N LYS A 150 -23.29 -12.57 2.34
CA LYS A 150 -23.95 -13.36 1.28
C LYS A 150 -23.28 -13.20 -0.09
N GLU A 151 -22.63 -12.08 -0.38
CA GLU A 151 -21.85 -11.89 -1.60
C GLU A 151 -20.48 -12.57 -1.54
N TYR A 152 -19.74 -12.44 -0.42
CA TYR A 152 -18.47 -13.14 -0.22
C TYR A 152 -18.64 -14.67 -0.28
N GLU A 153 -19.71 -15.20 0.31
CA GLU A 153 -20.06 -16.63 0.18
C GLU A 153 -20.26 -17.07 -1.27
N LYS A 154 -20.89 -16.25 -2.13
CA LYS A 154 -21.06 -16.56 -3.56
C LYS A 154 -19.71 -16.63 -4.28
N LEU A 155 -18.78 -15.75 -3.93
CA LEU A 155 -17.40 -15.77 -4.44
C LEU A 155 -16.68 -17.05 -3.98
N ARG A 156 -16.65 -17.36 -2.67
CA ARG A 156 -16.07 -18.62 -2.16
C ARG A 156 -16.72 -19.88 -2.78
N LYS A 157 -18.03 -19.86 -3.05
CA LYS A 157 -18.76 -20.91 -3.78
C LYS A 157 -18.40 -20.97 -5.29
N LYS A 158 -17.90 -19.88 -5.91
CA LYS A 158 -17.28 -19.91 -7.25
C LYS A 158 -15.84 -20.47 -7.19
N CYS A 159 -15.01 -20.03 -6.24
CA CYS A 159 -13.65 -20.56 -6.04
C CYS A 159 -13.62 -22.10 -5.89
N ARG A 160 -14.49 -22.67 -5.04
CA ARG A 160 -14.59 -24.13 -4.84
C ARG A 160 -15.01 -24.90 -6.09
N ARG A 161 -15.83 -24.32 -6.97
CA ARG A 161 -16.22 -24.96 -8.24
C ARG A 161 -15.08 -24.95 -9.27
N LEU A 162 -14.25 -23.90 -9.29
CA LEU A 162 -13.04 -23.87 -10.11
C LEU A 162 -12.01 -24.89 -9.61
N LEU A 163 -11.83 -24.99 -8.28
CA LEU A 163 -11.02 -26.02 -7.63
C LEU A 163 -11.34 -27.44 -8.10
N TRP A 164 -12.58 -27.90 -7.90
CA TRP A 164 -12.98 -29.25 -8.32
C TRP A 164 -12.86 -29.47 -9.83
N SER A 165 -13.23 -28.47 -10.66
CA SER A 165 -13.08 -28.55 -12.11
C SER A 165 -11.61 -28.78 -12.55
N ASN A 166 -10.66 -28.17 -11.85
CA ASN A 166 -9.23 -28.32 -12.12
C ASN A 166 -8.70 -29.67 -11.62
N GLU A 167 -9.15 -30.16 -10.46
CA GLU A 167 -8.75 -31.48 -9.94
C GLU A 167 -9.25 -32.63 -10.82
N ASP A 168 -10.50 -32.59 -11.29
CA ASP A 168 -11.04 -33.58 -12.21
C ASP A 168 -10.31 -33.56 -13.57
N SER A 169 -10.03 -32.36 -14.11
CA SER A 169 -9.24 -32.20 -15.33
C SER A 169 -7.83 -32.79 -15.19
N ASN A 170 -7.16 -32.54 -14.07
CA ASN A 170 -5.83 -33.09 -13.78
C ASN A 170 -5.86 -34.61 -13.60
N ARG A 171 -6.91 -35.19 -12.99
CA ARG A 171 -7.08 -36.65 -12.88
C ARG A 171 -7.24 -37.31 -14.25
N ILE A 172 -8.07 -36.74 -15.12
CA ILE A 172 -8.26 -37.22 -16.50
C ILE A 172 -6.94 -37.14 -17.29
N PHE A 173 -6.18 -36.05 -17.11
CA PHE A 173 -4.89 -35.87 -17.80
C PHE A 173 -3.81 -36.84 -17.28
N ALA A 174 -3.79 -37.13 -15.97
CA ALA A 174 -2.88 -38.12 -15.39
C ALA A 174 -3.14 -39.53 -15.92
N CYS A 175 -4.40 -40.00 -15.91
CA CYS A 175 -4.79 -41.30 -16.50
C CYS A 175 -4.51 -41.38 -18.02
N SER A 176 -4.36 -40.24 -18.69
CA SER A 176 -4.00 -40.18 -20.12
C SER A 176 -2.48 -40.31 -20.37
N GLN A 177 -1.62 -40.07 -19.38
CA GLN A 177 -0.16 -40.16 -19.54
C GLN A 177 0.43 -41.53 -19.17
N GLU A 178 -0.27 -42.38 -18.42
CA GLU A 178 0.23 -43.71 -18.05
C GLU A 178 0.21 -44.73 -19.21
N ASN A 179 -0.44 -44.42 -20.34
CA ASN A 179 -0.55 -45.28 -21.51
C ASN A 179 0.59 -45.07 -22.55
N GLY A 180 1.84 -45.23 -22.11
CA GLY A 180 3.00 -45.38 -22.99
C GLY A 180 3.23 -46.85 -23.40
N PRO A 181 3.52 -47.17 -24.67
CA PRO A 181 3.51 -48.56 -25.14
C PRO A 181 4.73 -49.37 -24.64
N ARG A 182 4.47 -50.37 -23.79
CA ARG A 182 5.39 -51.50 -23.57
C ARG A 182 4.80 -52.78 -24.17
N ALA A 183 5.39 -53.24 -25.27
CA ALA A 183 5.08 -54.53 -25.84
C ALA A 183 5.82 -55.65 -25.09
N ASN A 184 5.07 -56.57 -24.47
CA ASN A 184 4.99 -57.94 -24.96
C ASN A 184 3.81 -58.69 -24.29
N PRO A 185 3.27 -59.74 -24.94
CA PRO A 185 2.11 -60.47 -24.44
C PRO A 185 2.51 -61.54 -23.41
N ASP A 186 1.61 -61.83 -22.45
CA ASP A 186 0.94 -63.13 -22.32
C ASP A 186 -0.06 -63.13 -21.14
N VAL A 187 -0.83 -64.22 -21.02
CA VAL A 187 -1.77 -64.56 -19.92
C VAL A 187 -3.14 -63.85 -19.92
N ASP A 188 -4.03 -64.44 -20.71
CA ASP A 188 -5.45 -64.78 -20.45
C ASP A 188 -6.50 -63.71 -20.08
N HIS A 189 -7.55 -63.69 -20.91
CA HIS A 189 -8.83 -63.04 -20.66
C HIS A 189 -9.65 -63.70 -19.54
N SER A 190 -10.23 -62.88 -18.67
CA SER A 190 -11.66 -63.02 -18.34
C SER A 190 -12.28 -61.69 -17.88
N GLY A 191 -13.58 -61.50 -18.10
CA GLY A 191 -14.40 -60.61 -17.25
C GLY A 191 -14.82 -59.22 -17.75
N LEU A 192 -14.38 -58.70 -18.91
CA LEU A 192 -14.80 -57.36 -19.33
C LEU A 192 -16.24 -57.33 -19.89
N LYS A 193 -17.20 -56.81 -19.11
CA LYS A 193 -18.53 -56.37 -19.59
C LYS A 193 -19.00 -55.09 -18.90
N ASN A 194 -19.70 -54.26 -19.67
CA ASN A 194 -20.53 -53.13 -19.24
C ASN A 194 -19.83 -51.89 -18.63
N VAL A 195 -19.15 -51.11 -19.47
CA VAL A 195 -19.09 -49.65 -19.29
C VAL A 195 -20.27 -49.02 -20.05
N ALA A 196 -21.48 -49.17 -19.50
CA ALA A 196 -22.70 -48.54 -20.00
C ALA A 196 -23.79 -48.53 -18.91
N ASN A 197 -23.94 -47.39 -18.22
CA ASN A 197 -25.06 -46.85 -17.43
C ASN A 197 -24.45 -45.87 -16.41
N ILE A 198 -24.54 -44.54 -16.61
CA ILE A 198 -25.73 -43.69 -16.47
C ILE A 198 -26.19 -43.58 -15.00
N ALA A 199 -25.75 -42.47 -14.38
CA ALA A 199 -26.43 -41.66 -13.36
C ALA A 199 -27.35 -42.35 -12.34
N HIS A 200 -26.79 -42.78 -11.21
CA HIS A 200 -27.47 -42.74 -9.91
C HIS A 200 -26.50 -42.36 -8.78
N THR A 201 -26.54 -41.10 -8.33
CA THR A 201 -26.05 -40.70 -7.01
C THR A 201 -27.27 -40.47 -6.11
N SER A 202 -27.37 -41.22 -5.02
CA SER A 202 -28.43 -41.10 -4.03
C SER A 202 -28.38 -39.73 -3.33
N ASN A 203 -29.52 -39.04 -3.25
CA ASN A 203 -29.69 -37.99 -2.25
C ASN A 203 -29.59 -38.63 -0.85
N PHE A 204 -28.82 -38.00 0.03
CA PHE A 204 -29.10 -38.05 1.46
C PHE A 204 -29.78 -36.73 1.81
N GLU A 205 -31.00 -36.80 2.31
CA GLU A 205 -31.74 -35.66 2.84
C GLU A 205 -31.39 -35.51 4.33
N GLU A 206 -31.15 -34.28 4.77
CA GLU A 206 -31.12 -33.95 6.20
C GLU A 206 -32.15 -32.83 6.43
N ASP A 207 -33.09 -33.07 7.34
CA ASP A 207 -34.39 -32.40 7.38
C ASP A 207 -34.33 -31.03 8.07
N THR A 208 -34.82 -29.99 7.36
CA THR A 208 -35.21 -28.71 7.95
C THR A 208 -36.47 -28.16 7.27
N GLY A 209 -37.59 -28.86 7.46
CA GLY A 209 -38.89 -28.44 6.92
C GLY A 209 -39.36 -27.04 7.36
N PHE A 210 -39.57 -26.15 6.39
CA PHE A 210 -40.60 -25.11 6.48
C PHE A 210 -41.27 -24.94 5.11
N THR A 211 -42.60 -24.81 5.11
CA THR A 211 -43.42 -24.89 3.89
C THR A 211 -43.61 -23.53 3.22
N ASP A 212 -43.47 -23.49 1.90
CA ASP A 212 -43.70 -22.28 1.09
C ASP A 212 -44.73 -22.57 -0.04
N PRO A 213 -45.91 -21.93 -0.06
CA PRO A 213 -46.91 -22.15 -1.09
C PRO A 213 -46.49 -21.49 -2.41
N LYS A 214 -46.37 -22.28 -3.48
CA LYS A 214 -46.13 -21.77 -4.83
C LYS A 214 -47.33 -20.94 -5.29
N ASP A 215 -47.09 -19.73 -5.76
CA ASP A 215 -47.93 -19.14 -6.80
C ASP A 215 -47.08 -18.36 -7.82
N ASN A 216 -47.13 -18.80 -9.08
CA ASN A 216 -46.26 -18.31 -10.14
C ASN A 216 -47.06 -17.37 -11.04
N LYS A 217 -46.89 -16.05 -10.88
CA LYS A 217 -47.56 -15.07 -11.74
C LYS A 217 -46.58 -14.09 -12.37
N SER A 218 -46.30 -14.33 -13.65
CA SER A 218 -45.44 -13.50 -14.49
C SER A 218 -46.00 -12.08 -14.62
N ILE A 219 -45.21 -11.07 -14.22
CA ILE A 219 -45.42 -9.68 -14.62
C ILE A 219 -44.12 -9.13 -15.21
N SER A 220 -44.25 -8.46 -16.35
CA SER A 220 -43.16 -7.95 -17.17
C SER A 220 -42.81 -6.50 -16.85
N ILE A 221 -41.51 -6.19 -16.87
CA ILE A 221 -40.91 -4.92 -17.30
C ILE A 221 -41.46 -3.64 -16.63
N LEU A 222 -40.62 -2.99 -15.82
CA LEU A 222 -40.36 -1.57 -16.04
C LEU A 222 -38.90 -1.19 -15.74
N ARG A 223 -38.25 -0.55 -16.71
CA ARG A 223 -37.04 0.26 -16.59
C ARG A 223 -37.41 1.68 -17.02
N LYS A 224 -36.63 2.68 -16.59
CA LYS A 224 -36.78 4.12 -16.92
C LYS A 224 -37.97 4.82 -16.22
N PRO A 225 -38.02 6.17 -16.19
CA PRO A 225 -37.07 7.14 -16.74
C PRO A 225 -36.48 8.14 -15.73
N ASP A 226 -35.47 8.88 -16.20
CA ASP A 226 -35.06 10.18 -15.66
C ASP A 226 -35.99 11.31 -16.18
N ASP A 227 -35.68 12.55 -15.79
CA ASP A 227 -36.28 13.82 -16.21
C ASP A 227 -37.72 14.16 -15.77
N SER A 228 -37.83 15.27 -15.03
CA SER A 228 -38.72 16.37 -15.42
C SER A 228 -38.15 17.71 -14.92
N SER A 229 -38.34 18.77 -15.71
CA SER A 229 -37.62 20.05 -15.62
C SER A 229 -38.45 21.18 -14.99
N ALA A 230 -37.80 22.32 -14.74
CA ALA A 230 -38.48 23.61 -14.58
C ALA A 230 -37.72 24.71 -15.36
N ASP A 231 -38.48 25.53 -16.09
CA ASP A 231 -38.01 26.55 -17.04
C ASP A 231 -37.15 27.68 -16.45
N GLN A 232 -36.21 28.19 -17.26
CA GLN A 232 -36.35 29.56 -17.78
C GLN A 232 -35.51 29.86 -19.05
N LYS A 233 -36.08 30.69 -19.93
CA LYS A 233 -35.59 30.99 -21.29
C LYS A 233 -34.50 32.07 -21.34
N ARG A 234 -33.65 32.00 -22.38
CA ARG A 234 -33.45 33.10 -23.35
C ARG A 234 -32.73 32.61 -24.62
N GLU A 235 -32.93 33.33 -25.73
CA GLU A 235 -32.51 32.99 -27.08
C GLU A 235 -31.41 33.95 -27.59
N THR A 236 -30.47 33.40 -28.38
CA THR A 236 -29.66 33.97 -29.48
C THR A 236 -28.75 32.79 -29.91
N ASP A 237 -28.99 32.07 -31.00
CA ASP A 237 -28.93 32.48 -32.42
C ASP A 237 -27.52 32.92 -32.87
N GLY A 238 -27.08 32.44 -34.03
CA GLY A 238 -25.70 32.52 -34.51
C GLY A 238 -25.21 31.22 -35.16
N SER A 239 -25.32 31.14 -36.48
CA SER A 239 -24.81 30.04 -37.31
C SER A 239 -23.30 30.15 -37.60
N GLU A 240 -22.63 29.01 -37.85
CA GLU A 240 -21.90 28.84 -39.12
C GLU A 240 -21.54 27.36 -39.41
N VAL A 241 -21.20 27.08 -40.67
CA VAL A 241 -20.96 25.73 -41.22
C VAL A 241 -19.66 25.72 -42.01
N GLN A 242 -18.81 24.70 -41.81
CA GLN A 242 -17.90 24.27 -42.88
C GLN A 242 -17.41 22.82 -42.74
N ASN A 243 -17.64 22.04 -43.81
CA ASN A 243 -16.89 20.82 -44.09
C ASN A 243 -15.56 21.19 -44.77
N VAL A 244 -14.48 20.49 -44.45
CA VAL A 244 -13.45 20.12 -45.44
C VAL A 244 -12.96 18.71 -45.14
N SER A 245 -12.78 17.89 -46.18
CA SER A 245 -12.10 16.60 -46.13
C SER A 245 -11.12 16.49 -47.29
N SER A 246 -9.89 16.01 -47.06
CA SER A 246 -9.01 15.56 -48.15
C SER A 246 -7.91 14.63 -47.64
N SER A 247 -7.68 13.56 -48.40
CA SER A 247 -6.61 12.55 -48.24
C SER A 247 -5.55 12.70 -49.34
N MET A 248 -4.29 12.33 -49.04
CA MET A 248 -3.20 11.88 -49.95
C MET A 248 -1.90 11.89 -49.09
N ASP A 249 -1.00 10.90 -49.00
CA ASP A 249 -0.61 9.73 -49.82
C ASP A 249 0.42 10.01 -50.94
N ASN A 250 1.65 9.48 -50.77
CA ASN A 250 2.61 8.96 -51.77
C ASN A 250 3.98 8.56 -51.13
N SER A 251 4.87 7.94 -51.91
CA SER A 251 5.89 6.95 -51.46
C SER A 251 7.37 7.26 -51.88
N GLU A 252 8.25 6.23 -51.77
CA GLU A 252 9.58 6.04 -52.41
C GLU A 252 10.84 6.70 -51.76
N GLU A 253 12.08 6.14 -51.82
CA GLU A 253 12.58 4.74 -51.78
C GLU A 253 14.13 4.69 -51.57
N SER A 254 14.73 3.49 -51.41
CA SER A 254 16.19 3.14 -51.49
C SER A 254 17.15 3.63 -50.37
N ASP A 255 18.28 3.00 -50.01
CA ASP A 255 18.79 1.59 -49.92
C ASP A 255 20.09 1.64 -49.02
N ALA A 256 21.00 0.67 -48.76
CA ALA A 256 21.28 -0.70 -49.21
C ALA A 256 22.18 -1.50 -48.21
N GLY A 257 22.06 -2.84 -48.20
CA GLY A 257 23.12 -3.80 -47.79
C GLY A 257 23.28 -4.15 -46.29
N ASN A 258 23.71 -5.37 -45.90
CA ASN A 258 23.92 -6.61 -46.68
C ASN A 258 23.91 -7.88 -45.80
N ASP A 259 23.86 -9.04 -46.47
CA ASP A 259 24.18 -10.42 -46.04
C ASP A 259 23.16 -11.25 -45.22
N SER A 260 23.13 -12.54 -45.58
CA SER A 260 22.36 -13.67 -45.01
C SER A 260 23.24 -14.93 -45.13
N PRO A 261 22.92 -16.05 -44.46
CA PRO A 261 22.24 -17.11 -45.23
C PRO A 261 21.26 -18.01 -44.44
N THR A 262 20.05 -18.11 -45.01
CA THR A 262 19.28 -19.33 -45.31
C THR A 262 19.63 -20.67 -44.63
N MET A 263 18.63 -21.28 -43.98
CA MET A 263 18.38 -22.73 -44.01
C MET A 263 16.86 -22.99 -44.14
N GLN A 264 16.46 -24.21 -44.55
CA GLN A 264 15.23 -24.38 -45.34
C GLN A 264 14.40 -25.64 -44.99
N ASN A 265 13.08 -25.55 -45.18
CA ASN A 265 12.07 -26.62 -45.07
C ASN A 265 11.73 -27.05 -43.61
N ARG A 266 10.56 -27.61 -43.30
CA ARG A 266 9.46 -28.13 -44.14
C ARG A 266 8.12 -28.02 -43.39
N GLU A 267 7.07 -27.48 -44.02
CA GLU A 267 5.70 -27.60 -43.49
C GLU A 267 5.00 -28.80 -44.15
N GLU A 268 4.36 -29.67 -43.35
CA GLU A 268 3.49 -30.74 -43.85
C GLU A 268 2.03 -30.46 -43.49
N SER A 269 1.18 -30.38 -44.51
CA SER A 269 -0.23 -30.00 -44.38
C SER A 269 -1.10 -31.21 -44.05
N ILE A 270 -1.73 -31.19 -42.88
CA ILE A 270 -2.78 -32.15 -42.53
C ILE A 270 -4.13 -31.61 -42.99
N GLN A 271 -4.72 -32.23 -44.00
CA GLN A 271 -6.09 -31.93 -44.44
C GLN A 271 -7.11 -32.53 -43.47
N ILE A 272 -8.10 -31.74 -43.05
CA ILE A 272 -9.33 -32.23 -42.42
C ILE A 272 -10.52 -31.49 -43.06
N THR A 273 -11.41 -32.23 -43.71
CA THR A 273 -12.62 -31.69 -44.35
C THR A 273 -13.74 -31.40 -43.33
N PRO A 274 -14.65 -30.43 -43.60
CA PRO A 274 -15.50 -29.85 -42.57
C PRO A 274 -16.88 -30.51 -42.45
N SER A 275 -17.28 -30.91 -41.24
CA SER A 275 -18.68 -31.26 -40.93
C SER A 275 -19.05 -31.11 -39.45
N GLN A 276 -19.37 -29.88 -39.03
CA GLN A 276 -20.50 -29.54 -38.12
C GLN A 276 -20.45 -28.04 -37.74
N GLN A 277 -21.56 -27.33 -37.93
CA GLN A 277 -21.67 -25.90 -37.65
C GLN A 277 -21.82 -25.65 -36.14
N THR A 278 -20.71 -25.41 -35.45
CA THR A 278 -20.69 -24.81 -34.10
C THR A 278 -20.41 -23.32 -34.21
N SER A 279 -21.40 -22.50 -33.85
CA SER A 279 -21.39 -21.04 -34.03
C SER A 279 -20.14 -20.38 -33.41
N PRO A 280 -19.58 -19.31 -34.02
CA PRO A 280 -18.34 -18.67 -33.53
C PRO A 280 -18.39 -18.28 -32.06
N LEU A 281 -19.57 -17.82 -31.60
CA LEU A 281 -19.85 -17.41 -30.21
C LEU A 281 -19.63 -18.53 -29.18
N ILE A 282 -19.80 -19.80 -29.57
CA ILE A 282 -19.56 -20.95 -28.69
C ILE A 282 -18.06 -21.22 -28.56
N LYS A 283 -17.32 -21.14 -29.67
CA LYS A 283 -15.85 -21.33 -29.66
C LYS A 283 -15.13 -20.20 -28.93
N THR A 284 -15.60 -18.96 -29.02
CA THR A 284 -15.04 -17.85 -28.24
C THR A 284 -15.35 -17.98 -26.75
N ASN A 285 -16.58 -18.33 -26.37
CA ASN A 285 -16.98 -18.53 -24.97
C ASN A 285 -16.24 -19.72 -24.30
N ILE A 286 -16.08 -20.84 -25.01
CA ILE A 286 -15.24 -21.96 -24.52
C ILE A 286 -13.78 -21.49 -24.35
N ARG A 287 -13.23 -20.71 -25.30
CA ARG A 287 -11.83 -20.25 -25.23
C ARG A 287 -11.60 -19.17 -24.16
N SER A 288 -12.58 -18.33 -23.84
CA SER A 288 -12.47 -17.41 -22.69
C SER A 288 -12.58 -18.17 -21.37
N LYS A 289 -13.54 -19.10 -21.25
CA LYS A 289 -13.74 -19.91 -20.05
C LYS A 289 -12.55 -20.83 -19.74
N LEU A 290 -11.84 -21.32 -20.76
CA LEU A 290 -10.59 -22.06 -20.58
C LEU A 290 -9.48 -21.15 -20.00
N ARG A 291 -9.25 -19.97 -20.59
CA ARG A 291 -8.29 -18.98 -20.05
C ARG A 291 -8.61 -18.61 -18.61
N GLU A 292 -9.86 -18.29 -18.30
CA GLU A 292 -10.31 -18.00 -16.92
C GLU A 292 -9.97 -19.12 -15.91
N SER A 293 -9.91 -20.39 -16.36
CA SER A 293 -9.53 -21.54 -15.53
C SER A 293 -8.01 -21.71 -15.41
N GLU A 294 -7.27 -21.47 -16.51
CA GLU A 294 -5.79 -21.50 -16.56
C GLU A 294 -5.19 -20.36 -15.72
N ASP A 295 -5.72 -19.15 -15.86
CA ASP A 295 -5.34 -17.95 -15.10
C ASP A 295 -5.63 -18.15 -13.60
N PHE A 296 -6.83 -18.62 -13.24
CA PHE A 296 -7.17 -18.91 -11.83
C PHE A 296 -6.30 -20.02 -11.23
N SER A 297 -5.95 -21.06 -12.00
CA SER A 297 -5.02 -22.10 -11.56
C SER A 297 -3.63 -21.53 -11.23
N THR A 298 -3.16 -20.62 -12.08
CA THR A 298 -1.89 -19.93 -11.92
C THR A 298 -1.90 -19.03 -10.68
N TRP A 299 -2.93 -18.18 -10.53
CA TRP A 299 -3.13 -17.35 -9.34
C TRP A 299 -3.16 -18.19 -8.06
N GLN A 300 -3.95 -19.26 -8.03
CA GLN A 300 -4.08 -20.14 -6.85
C GLN A 300 -2.73 -20.75 -6.42
N ARG A 301 -1.88 -21.16 -7.38
CA ARG A 301 -0.53 -21.68 -7.07
C ARG A 301 0.34 -20.62 -6.38
N ILE A 302 0.32 -19.38 -6.86
CA ILE A 302 1.13 -18.28 -6.29
C ILE A 302 0.55 -17.83 -4.93
N ILE A 303 -0.79 -17.69 -4.83
CA ILE A 303 -1.51 -17.36 -3.59
C ILE A 303 -1.12 -18.31 -2.46
N ARG A 304 -1.17 -19.63 -2.69
CA ARG A 304 -0.81 -20.64 -1.67
C ARG A 304 0.65 -20.54 -1.26
N LEU A 305 1.56 -20.38 -2.23
CA LEU A 305 2.99 -20.28 -1.98
C LEU A 305 3.35 -19.02 -1.16
N ASP A 306 2.76 -17.87 -1.48
CA ASP A 306 2.95 -16.63 -0.72
C ASP A 306 2.29 -16.71 0.67
N ALA A 307 1.14 -17.40 0.81
CA ALA A 307 0.45 -17.55 2.08
C ALA A 307 1.26 -18.40 3.10
N VAL A 308 1.86 -19.52 2.67
CA VAL A 308 2.78 -20.32 3.50
C VAL A 308 4.02 -19.51 3.92
N ARG A 309 4.48 -18.60 3.04
CA ARG A 309 5.63 -17.72 3.28
C ARG A 309 5.28 -16.47 4.10
N ALA A 310 4.01 -16.23 4.44
CA ALA A 310 3.59 -14.99 5.09
C ALA A 310 4.24 -14.79 6.47
N ASN A 311 4.78 -13.60 6.69
CA ASN A 311 5.54 -13.23 7.89
C ASN A 311 4.65 -13.20 9.15
N SER A 312 5.19 -13.66 10.29
CA SER A 312 4.53 -13.75 11.60
C SER A 312 4.81 -12.59 12.56
N GLU A 313 5.41 -11.49 12.10
CA GLU A 313 5.56 -10.21 12.84
C GLU A 313 4.28 -9.72 13.57
N TRP A 314 3.11 -10.14 13.10
CA TRP A 314 1.83 -9.76 13.70
C TRP A 314 1.53 -10.43 15.05
N VAL A 315 2.21 -11.53 15.37
CA VAL A 315 1.98 -12.31 16.60
C VAL A 315 2.30 -11.50 17.85
N ASP A 316 3.41 -10.75 17.82
CA ASP A 316 3.82 -9.87 18.94
C ASP A 316 2.80 -8.74 19.20
N TYR A 317 2.01 -8.39 18.18
CA TYR A 317 0.97 -7.36 18.25
C TYR A 317 -0.40 -7.93 18.68
N ALA A 318 -0.75 -9.15 18.25
CA ALA A 318 -2.03 -9.79 18.59
C ALA A 318 -1.86 -11.25 19.09
N PRO A 319 -1.26 -11.49 20.28
CA PRO A 319 -1.01 -12.85 20.79
C PRO A 319 -2.29 -13.68 21.00
N SER A 320 -3.43 -13.04 21.28
CA SER A 320 -4.73 -13.70 21.39
C SER A 320 -5.18 -14.36 20.09
N LEU A 321 -4.82 -13.81 18.92
CA LEU A 321 -5.16 -14.38 17.62
C LEU A 321 -4.19 -15.51 17.21
N ALA A 322 -3.10 -15.70 17.97
CA ALA A 322 -2.22 -16.85 17.83
C ALA A 322 -2.70 -18.08 18.63
N THR A 323 -3.72 -17.97 19.49
CA THR A 323 -4.27 -19.13 20.23
C THR A 323 -5.25 -19.93 19.38
N VAL A 324 -4.73 -20.67 18.38
CA VAL A 324 -5.50 -21.50 17.46
C VAL A 324 -5.21 -22.98 17.70
N SER A 325 -6.24 -23.83 17.78
CA SER A 325 -6.07 -25.28 17.91
C SER A 325 -5.65 -25.93 16.60
N VAL A 326 -4.87 -27.03 16.70
CA VAL A 326 -4.40 -27.84 15.57
C VAL A 326 -5.54 -28.24 14.63
N ASP A 327 -6.66 -28.72 15.19
CA ASP A 327 -7.83 -29.15 14.40
C ASP A 327 -8.56 -28.00 13.70
N SER A 328 -8.49 -26.78 14.25
CA SER A 328 -9.04 -25.59 13.58
C SER A 328 -8.14 -25.14 12.43
N ALA A 329 -6.82 -25.18 12.64
CA ALA A 329 -5.82 -24.86 11.63
C ALA A 329 -5.89 -25.82 10.44
N HIS A 330 -5.88 -27.14 10.68
CA HIS A 330 -5.93 -28.15 9.61
C HIS A 330 -7.23 -28.12 8.82
N ARG A 331 -8.41 -28.10 9.47
CA ARG A 331 -9.70 -27.98 8.75
C ARG A 331 -9.78 -26.70 7.89
N SER A 332 -9.14 -25.61 8.33
CA SER A 332 -9.07 -24.37 7.54
C SER A 332 -8.15 -24.52 6.33
N ALA A 333 -6.99 -25.17 6.49
CA ALA A 333 -6.05 -25.47 5.42
C ALA A 333 -6.65 -26.42 4.36
N GLU A 334 -7.34 -27.48 4.80
CA GLU A 334 -8.08 -28.42 3.95
C GLU A 334 -9.18 -27.71 3.16
N ALA A 335 -9.96 -26.83 3.80
CA ALA A 335 -11.06 -26.07 3.18
C ALA A 335 -10.62 -25.08 2.08
N VAL A 336 -9.31 -24.84 1.93
CA VAL A 336 -8.70 -24.06 0.84
C VAL A 336 -7.70 -24.87 0.01
N GLY A 337 -7.54 -26.17 0.27
CA GLY A 337 -6.57 -27.05 -0.39
C GLY A 337 -5.11 -26.59 -0.25
N LEU A 338 -4.75 -25.99 0.90
CA LEU A 338 -3.36 -25.65 1.22
C LEU A 338 -2.51 -26.94 1.28
N LYS A 339 -1.21 -26.83 1.01
CA LYS A 339 -0.24 -27.94 1.05
C LYS A 339 1.10 -27.40 1.59
N ASP A 340 2.04 -28.32 1.82
CA ASP A 340 3.45 -28.02 2.18
C ASP A 340 3.61 -27.21 3.48
N TYR A 341 2.62 -27.29 4.39
CA TYR A 341 2.53 -26.46 5.60
C TYR A 341 2.97 -27.17 6.90
N ASP A 342 3.42 -28.43 6.83
CA ASP A 342 3.72 -29.27 8.02
C ASP A 342 4.83 -28.72 8.92
N HIS A 343 5.58 -27.74 8.43
CA HIS A 343 6.65 -27.02 9.12
C HIS A 343 6.19 -25.72 9.81
N LEU A 344 4.88 -25.42 9.80
CA LEU A 344 4.28 -24.21 10.34
C LEU A 344 3.53 -24.46 11.65
N GLU A 345 3.64 -23.52 12.57
CA GLU A 345 2.80 -23.48 13.77
C GLU A 345 1.30 -23.34 13.43
N PRO A 346 0.37 -23.89 14.23
CA PRO A 346 -1.07 -23.89 13.93
C PRO A 346 -1.67 -22.52 13.59
N PHE A 347 -1.23 -21.46 14.27
CA PHE A 347 -1.69 -20.10 13.97
C PHE A 347 -1.20 -19.59 12.60
N ARG A 348 -0.02 -20.02 12.13
CA ARG A 348 0.49 -19.69 10.79
C ARG A 348 -0.25 -20.47 9.72
N ILE A 349 -0.54 -21.76 9.96
CA ILE A 349 -1.41 -22.57 9.08
C ILE A 349 -2.79 -21.90 8.93
N PHE A 350 -3.42 -21.52 10.03
CA PHE A 350 -4.72 -20.85 10.04
C PHE A 350 -4.69 -19.48 9.34
N HIS A 351 -3.69 -18.65 9.62
CA HIS A 351 -3.51 -17.36 8.96
C HIS A 351 -3.25 -17.50 7.45
N ALA A 352 -2.44 -18.49 7.04
CA ALA A 352 -2.22 -18.83 5.64
C ALA A 352 -3.53 -19.28 4.95
N ALA A 353 -4.33 -20.12 5.62
CA ALA A 353 -5.62 -20.54 5.09
C ALA A 353 -6.59 -19.36 4.86
N ARG A 354 -6.65 -18.40 5.80
CA ARG A 354 -7.44 -17.16 5.64
C ARG A 354 -6.94 -16.28 4.50
N LEU A 355 -5.61 -16.14 4.34
CA LEU A 355 -5.02 -15.45 3.17
C LEU A 355 -5.49 -16.09 1.86
N VAL A 356 -5.37 -17.42 1.72
CA VAL A 356 -5.83 -18.12 0.50
C VAL A 356 -7.32 -17.92 0.27
N ALA A 357 -8.15 -18.06 1.31
CA ALA A 357 -9.61 -17.94 1.18
C ALA A 357 -10.04 -16.60 0.57
N ILE A 358 -9.46 -15.50 1.06
CA ILE A 358 -9.80 -14.14 0.67
C ILE A 358 -9.13 -13.74 -0.66
N LEU A 359 -7.87 -14.12 -0.89
CA LEU A 359 -7.16 -13.82 -2.16
C LEU A 359 -7.77 -14.58 -3.35
N GLU A 360 -8.16 -15.84 -3.18
CA GLU A 360 -8.92 -16.57 -4.20
C GLU A 360 -10.27 -15.87 -4.52
N ALA A 361 -10.95 -15.36 -3.49
CA ALA A 361 -12.21 -14.62 -3.69
C ALA A 361 -11.98 -13.29 -4.42
N TYR A 362 -10.84 -12.62 -4.16
CA TYR A 362 -10.48 -11.38 -4.85
C TYR A 362 -10.14 -11.65 -6.33
N ALA A 363 -9.32 -12.66 -6.63
CA ALA A 363 -8.98 -13.02 -7.99
C ALA A 363 -10.20 -13.44 -8.83
N VAL A 364 -11.25 -13.95 -8.18
CA VAL A 364 -12.55 -14.30 -8.78
C VAL A 364 -13.50 -13.09 -8.92
N TYR A 365 -13.28 -12.04 -8.13
CA TYR A 365 -14.03 -10.78 -8.14
C TYR A 365 -13.46 -9.76 -9.15
N ASP A 366 -12.14 -9.67 -9.27
CA ASP A 366 -11.41 -8.76 -10.17
C ASP A 366 -10.45 -9.53 -11.10
N PRO A 367 -10.96 -10.24 -12.13
CA PRO A 367 -10.15 -11.09 -13.01
C PRO A 367 -9.27 -10.34 -14.03
N GLU A 368 -9.35 -8.99 -14.12
CA GLU A 368 -8.40 -8.21 -14.94
C GLU A 368 -7.01 -8.14 -14.27
N ILE A 369 -6.99 -8.27 -12.94
CA ILE A 369 -5.77 -8.24 -12.11
C ILE A 369 -5.50 -9.62 -11.52
N GLY A 370 -6.57 -10.32 -11.08
CA GLY A 370 -6.48 -11.66 -10.51
C GLY A 370 -5.69 -11.66 -9.20
N TYR A 371 -4.49 -12.23 -9.24
CA TYR A 371 -3.52 -12.13 -8.16
C TYR A 371 -2.10 -11.87 -8.68
N CYS A 372 -1.42 -10.91 -8.05
CA CYS A 372 0.00 -10.64 -8.21
C CYS A 372 0.73 -10.77 -6.88
N GLN A 373 1.99 -11.21 -6.93
CA GLN A 373 2.83 -11.33 -5.73
C GLN A 373 2.95 -9.98 -5.01
N GLY A 374 2.83 -10.01 -3.68
CA GLY A 374 2.76 -8.81 -2.83
C GLY A 374 1.35 -8.38 -2.45
N MET A 375 0.29 -8.86 -3.11
CA MET A 375 -1.09 -8.67 -2.62
C MET A 375 -1.33 -9.39 -1.27
N SER A 376 -0.59 -10.47 -1.00
CA SER A 376 -0.51 -11.13 0.31
C SER A 376 0.10 -10.25 1.42
N ASP A 377 1.13 -9.44 1.10
CA ASP A 377 1.72 -8.46 2.03
C ASP A 377 0.70 -7.37 2.39
N LEU A 378 -0.19 -7.00 1.45
CA LEU A 378 -1.26 -6.02 1.68
C LEU A 378 -2.45 -6.58 2.47
N LEU A 379 -2.84 -7.83 2.22
CA LEU A 379 -3.94 -8.47 2.93
C LEU A 379 -3.58 -8.92 4.35
N SER A 380 -2.34 -9.37 4.58
CA SER A 380 -1.90 -9.94 5.87
C SER A 380 -2.24 -9.05 7.08
N PRO A 381 -1.91 -7.73 7.10
CA PRO A 381 -2.28 -6.87 8.22
C PRO A 381 -3.78 -6.59 8.34
N LEU A 382 -4.57 -6.72 7.25
CA LEU A 382 -6.03 -6.62 7.31
C LEU A 382 -6.64 -7.81 8.06
N ILE A 383 -6.25 -9.05 7.73
CA ILE A 383 -6.82 -10.24 8.37
C ILE A 383 -6.35 -10.43 9.81
N THR A 384 -5.21 -9.86 10.21
CA THR A 384 -4.80 -9.78 11.62
C THR A 384 -5.80 -8.95 12.45
N VAL A 385 -6.37 -7.88 11.89
CA VAL A 385 -7.24 -6.95 12.63
C VAL A 385 -8.73 -7.25 12.41
N LEU A 386 -9.09 -7.87 11.29
CA LEU A 386 -10.45 -8.19 10.90
C LEU A 386 -10.65 -9.71 10.96
N GLU A 387 -11.25 -10.19 12.05
CA GLU A 387 -11.51 -11.62 12.28
C GLU A 387 -12.56 -12.21 11.33
N ASP A 388 -13.58 -11.42 10.95
CA ASP A 388 -14.58 -11.84 9.94
C ASP A 388 -14.00 -11.72 8.52
N ASP A 389 -13.86 -12.87 7.86
CA ASP A 389 -13.32 -12.98 6.50
C ASP A 389 -14.09 -12.19 5.43
N SER A 390 -15.41 -12.01 5.59
CA SER A 390 -16.19 -11.18 4.67
C SER A 390 -15.88 -9.69 4.89
N VAL A 391 -15.83 -9.23 6.14
CA VAL A 391 -15.44 -7.86 6.46
C VAL A 391 -14.01 -7.60 5.97
N ALA A 392 -13.08 -8.54 6.23
CA ALA A 392 -11.70 -8.46 5.74
C ALA A 392 -11.62 -8.43 4.20
N PHE A 393 -12.38 -9.28 3.50
CA PHE A 393 -12.47 -9.28 2.04
C PHE A 393 -12.96 -7.93 1.48
N TRP A 394 -14.05 -7.38 2.01
CA TRP A 394 -14.59 -6.13 1.50
C TRP A 394 -13.75 -4.90 1.89
N CYS A 395 -13.09 -4.94 3.04
CA CYS A 395 -12.04 -3.99 3.41
C CYS A 395 -10.84 -4.07 2.43
N PHE A 396 -10.42 -5.28 2.02
CA PHE A 396 -9.37 -5.46 1.02
C PHE A 396 -9.79 -4.99 -0.38
N VAL A 397 -11.03 -5.26 -0.82
CA VAL A 397 -11.60 -4.66 -2.03
C VAL A 397 -11.59 -3.13 -1.94
N GLY A 398 -11.92 -2.57 -0.77
CA GLY A 398 -11.84 -1.14 -0.48
C GLY A 398 -10.43 -0.57 -0.59
N PHE A 399 -9.43 -1.26 -0.05
CA PHE A 399 -8.00 -0.91 -0.12
C PHE A 399 -7.49 -0.95 -1.56
N MET A 400 -7.85 -2.01 -2.29
CA MET A 400 -7.46 -2.21 -3.68
C MET A 400 -8.01 -1.13 -4.62
N ARG A 401 -9.08 -0.39 -4.28
CA ARG A 401 -9.59 0.73 -5.12
C ARG A 401 -8.51 1.71 -5.59
N LYS A 402 -7.49 2.01 -4.77
CA LYS A 402 -6.31 2.82 -5.17
C LYS A 402 -5.10 1.93 -5.48
N ALA A 403 -4.87 0.84 -4.72
CA ALA A 403 -3.69 -0.02 -4.89
C ALA A 403 -3.71 -0.90 -6.16
N ARG A 404 -4.87 -1.12 -6.81
CA ARG A 404 -5.04 -1.92 -8.04
C ARG A 404 -4.07 -1.52 -9.15
N HIS A 405 -3.77 -0.23 -9.28
CA HIS A 405 -2.86 0.29 -10.30
C HIS A 405 -1.41 -0.20 -10.13
N ASN A 406 -1.03 -0.68 -8.93
CA ASN A 406 0.29 -1.26 -8.68
C ASN A 406 0.47 -2.66 -9.29
N PHE A 407 -0.63 -3.36 -9.55
CA PHE A 407 -0.65 -4.77 -9.92
C PHE A 407 -1.12 -4.99 -11.37
N ARG A 408 -1.04 -3.96 -12.22
CA ARG A 408 -1.31 -4.08 -13.65
C ARG A 408 -0.12 -4.68 -14.38
N LEU A 409 -0.39 -5.66 -15.24
CA LEU A 409 0.61 -6.30 -16.12
C LEU A 409 1.28 -5.34 -17.11
N ASP A 410 0.72 -4.14 -17.33
CA ASP A 410 1.32 -3.10 -18.17
C ASP A 410 2.35 -2.22 -17.45
N GLU A 411 2.50 -2.37 -16.13
CA GLU A 411 3.34 -1.54 -15.24
C GLU A 411 3.08 -0.02 -15.30
N VAL A 412 2.09 0.47 -16.05
CA VAL A 412 1.88 1.90 -16.30
C VAL A 412 1.59 2.64 -14.99
N GLY A 413 0.83 2.01 -14.09
CA GLY A 413 0.53 2.55 -12.77
C GLY A 413 1.77 2.72 -11.87
N ILE A 414 2.73 1.78 -11.92
CA ILE A 414 3.99 1.91 -11.16
C ILE A 414 4.93 2.90 -11.81
N ARG A 415 5.15 2.82 -13.13
CA ARG A 415 6.04 3.73 -13.86
C ARG A 415 5.59 5.20 -13.74
N ARG A 416 4.27 5.47 -13.71
CA ARG A 416 3.72 6.80 -13.38
C ARG A 416 4.07 7.24 -11.94
N GLN A 417 3.91 6.37 -10.95
CA GLN A 417 4.19 6.68 -9.55
C GLN A 417 5.68 6.93 -9.28
N LEU A 418 6.56 6.13 -9.87
CA LEU A 418 8.02 6.33 -9.81
C LEU A 418 8.44 7.65 -10.44
N ASN A 419 7.86 8.04 -11.58
CA ASN A 419 8.07 9.35 -12.20
C ASN A 419 7.62 10.51 -11.28
N ILE A 420 6.51 10.35 -10.54
CA ILE A 420 6.06 11.34 -9.55
C ILE A 420 7.06 11.43 -8.38
N VAL A 421 7.57 10.32 -7.85
CA VAL A 421 8.63 10.32 -6.81
C VAL A 421 9.89 11.04 -7.32
N SER A 422 10.32 10.74 -8.54
CA SER A 422 11.44 11.39 -9.23
C SER A 422 11.24 12.92 -9.35
N LYS A 423 10.05 13.36 -9.77
CA LYS A 423 9.65 14.79 -9.79
C LYS A 423 9.71 15.43 -8.41
N ILE A 424 9.16 14.79 -7.37
CA ILE A 424 9.20 15.32 -5.99
C ILE A 424 10.65 15.54 -5.53
N ILE A 425 11.54 14.56 -5.78
CA ILE A 425 12.97 14.66 -5.44
C ILE A 425 13.63 15.80 -6.24
N LYS A 426 13.41 15.87 -7.56
CA LYS A 426 13.96 16.91 -8.45
C LYS A 426 13.57 18.33 -8.05
N CYS A 427 12.30 18.53 -7.70
CA CYS A 427 11.75 19.81 -7.27
C CYS A 427 12.14 20.19 -5.83
N LYS A 428 12.51 19.20 -4.99
CA LYS A 428 12.96 19.44 -3.61
C LYS A 428 14.46 19.68 -3.48
N ASP A 429 15.26 18.90 -4.20
CA ASP A 429 16.72 18.87 -4.10
C ASP A 429 17.35 18.48 -5.43
N SER A 430 17.54 19.45 -6.32
CA SER A 430 18.15 19.24 -7.64
C SER A 430 19.56 18.66 -7.56
N HIS A 431 20.30 18.85 -6.45
CA HIS A 431 21.63 18.28 -6.28
C HIS A 431 21.56 16.78 -5.98
N LEU A 432 20.61 16.32 -5.14
CA LEU A 432 20.37 14.88 -4.95
C LEU A 432 19.89 14.24 -6.26
N PHE A 433 18.98 14.90 -6.97
CA PHE A 433 18.50 14.43 -8.28
C PHE A 433 19.64 14.29 -9.31
N ASN A 434 20.52 15.29 -9.41
CA ASN A 434 21.66 15.23 -10.34
C ASN A 434 22.65 14.10 -9.99
N HIS A 435 22.83 13.77 -8.70
CA HIS A 435 23.61 12.60 -8.26
C HIS A 435 22.96 11.28 -8.69
N LEU A 436 21.63 11.17 -8.53
CA LEU A 436 20.87 10.00 -8.99
C LEU A 436 20.93 9.83 -10.53
N ALA A 437 20.90 10.93 -11.29
CA ALA A 437 21.04 10.91 -12.74
C ALA A 437 22.48 10.55 -13.20
N GLN A 438 23.51 10.98 -12.47
CA GLN A 438 24.90 10.53 -12.71
C GLN A 438 25.07 9.03 -12.45
N LEU A 439 24.22 8.44 -11.61
CA LEU A 439 24.19 7.01 -11.31
C LEU A 439 23.16 6.22 -12.15
N GLN A 440 22.50 6.85 -13.13
CA GLN A 440 21.49 6.25 -14.00
C GLN A 440 20.31 5.60 -13.24
N VAL A 441 19.85 6.26 -12.17
CA VAL A 441 18.73 5.81 -11.31
C VAL A 441 17.71 6.94 -11.05
N GLU A 442 17.68 7.96 -11.89
CA GLU A 442 16.72 9.08 -11.78
C GLU A 442 15.25 8.65 -11.99
N ASP A 443 15.01 7.51 -12.62
CA ASP A 443 13.69 6.87 -12.73
C ASP A 443 13.14 6.34 -11.39
N CYS A 444 14.00 6.25 -10.37
CA CYS A 444 13.70 5.79 -9.03
C CYS A 444 13.28 4.31 -8.90
N PHE A 445 13.64 3.40 -9.82
CA PHE A 445 13.34 1.96 -9.67
C PHE A 445 13.83 1.35 -8.35
N PHE A 446 14.83 1.93 -7.68
CA PHE A 446 15.29 1.51 -6.35
C PHE A 446 14.23 1.64 -5.23
N VAL A 447 13.14 2.39 -5.42
CA VAL A 447 11.97 2.41 -4.50
C VAL A 447 10.77 1.60 -5.00
N TYR A 448 10.89 0.84 -6.09
CA TYR A 448 9.80 0.03 -6.67
C TYR A 448 9.04 -0.79 -5.62
N ARG A 449 9.78 -1.48 -4.74
CA ARG A 449 9.21 -2.29 -3.64
C ARG A 449 8.36 -1.46 -2.67
N MET A 450 8.79 -0.25 -2.33
CA MET A 450 8.07 0.66 -1.43
C MET A 450 6.74 1.13 -2.04
N VAL A 451 6.70 1.34 -3.36
CA VAL A 451 5.46 1.69 -4.08
C VAL A 451 4.53 0.48 -4.12
N VAL A 452 4.98 -0.67 -4.65
CA VAL A 452 4.13 -1.84 -4.94
C VAL A 452 3.43 -2.37 -3.68
N VAL A 453 4.16 -2.57 -2.58
CA VAL A 453 3.61 -3.08 -1.31
C VAL A 453 3.46 -2.00 -0.22
N LEU A 454 3.35 -0.74 -0.63
CA LEU A 454 2.97 0.40 0.22
C LEU A 454 3.76 0.47 1.55
N PHE A 455 5.09 0.47 1.46
CA PHE A 455 6.05 0.45 2.56
C PHE A 455 6.04 -0.78 3.51
N ARG A 456 5.24 -1.84 3.27
CA ARG A 456 5.12 -2.99 4.19
C ARG A 456 6.44 -3.73 4.46
N ARG A 457 7.45 -3.62 3.59
CA ARG A 457 8.75 -4.29 3.72
C ARG A 457 9.85 -3.39 4.28
N GLU A 458 9.51 -2.15 4.65
CA GLU A 458 10.41 -1.12 5.16
C GLU A 458 9.97 -0.57 6.52
N LEU A 459 8.68 -0.68 6.84
CA LEU A 459 8.10 -0.36 8.14
C LEU A 459 7.80 -1.65 8.91
N ASN A 460 7.90 -1.59 10.24
CA ASN A 460 7.39 -2.68 11.08
C ASN A 460 5.85 -2.74 11.04
N PHE A 461 5.25 -3.77 11.62
CA PHE A 461 3.80 -3.98 11.58
C PHE A 461 2.99 -2.76 12.07
N GLU A 462 3.27 -2.28 13.29
CA GLU A 462 2.58 -1.12 13.88
C GLU A 462 2.78 0.19 13.10
N GLN A 463 3.96 0.37 12.52
CA GLN A 463 4.27 1.52 11.66
C GLN A 463 3.54 1.45 10.32
N THR A 464 3.45 0.26 9.72
CA THR A 464 2.71 0.04 8.47
C THR A 464 1.23 0.40 8.67
N LEU A 465 0.62 -0.09 9.75
CA LEU A 465 -0.76 0.24 10.10
C LEU A 465 -0.94 1.75 10.35
N SER A 466 -0.03 2.37 11.10
CA SER A 466 -0.08 3.82 11.38
C SER A 466 0.04 4.67 10.10
N LEU A 467 0.82 4.25 9.12
CA LEU A 467 0.92 4.91 7.81
C LEU A 467 -0.40 4.75 7.00
N TRP A 468 -0.87 3.51 6.88
CA TRP A 468 -2.05 3.18 6.08
C TRP A 468 -3.32 3.83 6.64
N GLU A 469 -3.48 3.91 7.96
CA GLU A 469 -4.58 4.64 8.61
C GLU A 469 -4.68 6.10 8.17
N VAL A 470 -3.54 6.81 8.08
CA VAL A 470 -3.50 8.22 7.65
C VAL A 470 -3.77 8.32 6.14
N MET A 471 -3.23 7.40 5.32
CA MET A 471 -3.52 7.35 3.88
C MET A 471 -4.99 7.06 3.58
N TRP A 472 -5.60 6.11 4.28
CA TRP A 472 -7.02 5.78 4.13
C TRP A 472 -7.92 6.91 4.64
N ALA A 473 -7.51 7.64 5.69
CA ALA A 473 -8.24 8.83 6.13
C ALA A 473 -8.26 9.93 5.05
N ASP A 474 -7.17 10.13 4.31
CA ASP A 474 -7.14 11.07 3.18
C ASP A 474 -8.04 10.63 2.03
N GLN A 475 -7.92 9.37 1.62
CA GLN A 475 -8.80 8.79 0.60
C GLN A 475 -10.27 8.86 1.02
N THR A 476 -10.58 8.68 2.30
CA THR A 476 -11.94 8.81 2.84
C THR A 476 -12.45 10.24 2.82
N ALA A 477 -11.60 11.22 3.17
CA ALA A 477 -11.95 12.63 3.10
C ALA A 477 -12.27 13.08 1.66
N ILE A 478 -11.51 12.56 0.69
CA ILE A 478 -11.72 12.81 -0.74
C ILE A 478 -13.03 12.15 -1.23
N ARG A 479 -13.26 10.87 -0.91
CA ARG A 479 -14.51 10.16 -1.27
C ARG A 479 -15.75 10.82 -0.67
N ALA A 480 -15.66 11.35 0.55
CA ALA A 480 -16.75 12.06 1.22
C ALA A 480 -16.92 13.53 0.77
N GLY A 481 -16.18 14.00 -0.25
CA GLY A 481 -16.30 15.36 -0.77
C GLY A 481 -15.83 16.47 0.18
N ILE A 482 -15.05 16.14 1.21
CA ILE A 482 -14.61 17.08 2.25
C ILE A 482 -13.48 17.95 1.68
N GLY A 483 -13.85 18.95 0.88
CA GLY A 483 -12.94 19.72 0.02
C GLY A 483 -11.86 20.54 0.76
N LYS A 484 -10.83 20.94 -0.01
CA LYS A 484 -9.64 21.68 0.48
C LYS A 484 -10.01 22.87 1.41
N SER A 485 -11.04 23.65 1.06
CA SER A 485 -11.50 24.81 1.84
C SER A 485 -12.12 24.47 3.21
N THR A 486 -12.78 23.32 3.34
CA THR A 486 -13.29 22.80 4.62
C THR A 486 -12.13 22.42 5.53
N TRP A 487 -11.13 21.70 5.01
CA TRP A 487 -9.90 21.37 5.74
C TRP A 487 -9.13 22.61 6.23
N SER A 488 -9.01 23.65 5.40
CA SER A 488 -8.41 24.92 5.81
C SER A 488 -9.17 25.57 6.98
N LYS A 489 -10.51 25.62 6.93
CA LYS A 489 -11.36 26.22 7.98
C LYS A 489 -11.22 25.50 9.33
N ILE A 490 -11.10 24.17 9.33
CA ILE A 490 -11.03 23.34 10.55
C ILE A 490 -9.63 23.40 11.23
N ARG A 491 -8.71 24.24 10.72
CA ARG A 491 -7.31 24.39 11.16
C ARG A 491 -6.57 23.04 11.21
N LEU A 492 -6.80 22.21 10.19
CA LEU A 492 -6.37 20.82 10.17
C LEU A 492 -4.92 20.62 9.67
N GLY A 493 -4.34 21.63 9.03
CA GLY A 493 -3.03 21.54 8.40
C GLY A 493 -3.15 21.28 6.90
N VAL A 494 -2.46 20.25 6.43
CA VAL A 494 -2.35 19.89 5.01
C VAL A 494 -3.71 19.38 4.48
N PRO A 495 -4.12 19.74 3.24
CA PRO A 495 -5.29 19.11 2.63
C PRO A 495 -5.12 17.58 2.48
N PRO A 496 -6.21 16.83 2.27
CA PRO A 496 -6.13 15.46 1.82
C PRO A 496 -5.46 15.35 0.45
N THR A 497 -4.65 14.30 0.24
CA THR A 497 -4.08 13.96 -1.07
C THR A 497 -4.10 12.45 -1.29
N GLU A 498 -4.42 12.00 -2.50
CA GLU A 498 -4.41 10.56 -2.81
C GLU A 498 -3.00 9.96 -2.84
N ASP A 499 -1.99 10.80 -3.07
CA ASP A 499 -0.63 10.39 -3.41
C ASP A 499 0.34 10.56 -2.22
N LEU A 500 -0.19 10.66 -0.99
CA LEU A 500 0.58 10.82 0.27
C LEU A 500 1.72 9.79 0.41
N LEU A 501 1.50 8.57 -0.09
CA LEU A 501 2.51 7.51 -0.17
C LEU A 501 3.76 7.96 -0.94
N LEU A 502 3.59 8.63 -2.08
CA LEU A 502 4.69 9.03 -2.96
C LEU A 502 5.52 10.16 -2.33
N TYR A 503 4.85 11.07 -1.61
CA TYR A 503 5.52 12.07 -0.77
C TYR A 503 6.27 11.44 0.41
N ALA A 504 5.74 10.38 1.03
CA ALA A 504 6.44 9.63 2.07
C ALA A 504 7.65 8.84 1.49
N ILE A 505 7.53 8.23 0.31
CA ILE A 505 8.64 7.58 -0.39
C ILE A 505 9.74 8.59 -0.70
N ALA A 506 9.41 9.72 -1.33
CA ALA A 506 10.37 10.79 -1.59
C ALA A 506 11.00 11.35 -0.30
N ALA A 507 10.21 11.53 0.77
CA ALA A 507 10.72 11.94 2.08
C ALA A 507 11.73 10.93 2.65
N SER A 508 11.49 9.62 2.53
CA SER A 508 12.42 8.59 3.01
C SER A 508 13.79 8.65 2.32
N VAL A 509 13.81 8.90 1.00
CA VAL A 509 15.04 9.07 0.21
C VAL A 509 15.76 10.38 0.60
N LEU A 510 15.01 11.48 0.75
CA LEU A 510 15.53 12.77 1.20
C LEU A 510 16.10 12.72 2.62
N GLN A 511 15.54 11.92 3.53
CA GLN A 511 16.12 11.68 4.85
C GLN A 511 17.49 11.00 4.78
N ARG A 512 17.76 10.16 3.76
CA ARG A 512 19.07 9.51 3.53
C ARG A 512 20.01 10.29 2.60
N ARG A 513 19.62 11.47 2.08
CA ARG A 513 20.40 12.35 1.18
C ARG A 513 21.91 12.35 1.44
N LYS A 514 22.31 12.56 2.70
CA LYS A 514 23.73 12.65 3.08
C LYS A 514 24.47 11.33 2.80
N LEU A 515 23.89 10.19 3.18
CA LEU A 515 24.48 8.87 2.93
C LEU A 515 24.53 8.57 1.43
N ILE A 516 23.48 8.91 0.69
CA ILE A 516 23.41 8.69 -0.77
C ILE A 516 24.55 9.41 -1.49
N ILE A 517 24.75 10.69 -1.22
CA ILE A 517 25.77 11.51 -1.88
C ILE A 517 27.20 11.18 -1.38
N GLU A 518 27.38 10.84 -0.10
CA GLU A 518 28.72 10.59 0.47
C GLU A 518 29.21 9.13 0.35
N ARG A 519 28.34 8.16 0.03
CA ARG A 519 28.69 6.73 0.09
C ARG A 519 28.24 5.85 -1.08
N TYR A 520 27.21 6.21 -1.83
CA TYR A 520 26.68 5.33 -2.88
C TYR A 520 27.16 5.78 -4.25
N ASN A 521 27.92 4.90 -4.90
CA ASN A 521 28.54 5.11 -6.20
C ASN A 521 27.97 4.17 -7.27
N SER A 522 26.89 3.44 -6.94
CA SER A 522 26.23 2.47 -7.80
C SER A 522 24.73 2.35 -7.49
N MET A 523 23.97 1.85 -8.46
CA MET A 523 22.57 1.46 -8.29
C MET A 523 22.39 0.39 -7.20
N GLU A 524 23.30 -0.60 -7.14
CA GLU A 524 23.24 -1.70 -6.17
C GLU A 524 23.38 -1.21 -4.73
N ASP A 525 24.22 -0.21 -4.46
CA ASP A 525 24.38 0.37 -3.13
C ASP A 525 23.08 1.03 -2.65
N ILE A 526 22.40 1.77 -3.54
CA ILE A 526 21.14 2.45 -3.24
C ILE A 526 20.03 1.41 -3.00
N ILE A 527 19.91 0.39 -3.85
CA ILE A 527 18.95 -0.71 -3.68
C ILE A 527 19.21 -1.46 -2.36
N ARG A 528 20.46 -1.75 -2.03
CA ARG A 528 20.86 -2.43 -0.80
C ARG A 528 20.51 -1.61 0.45
N GLU A 529 20.75 -0.31 0.44
CA GLU A 529 20.31 0.59 1.51
C GLU A 529 18.77 0.63 1.63
N CYS A 530 18.07 0.76 0.50
CA CYS A 530 16.60 0.81 0.44
C CYS A 530 15.94 -0.47 0.97
N ASN A 531 16.53 -1.63 0.64
CA ASN A 531 16.10 -2.92 1.20
C ASN A 531 16.36 -3.01 2.72
N ASN A 532 17.44 -2.40 3.20
CA ASN A 532 17.86 -2.36 4.61
C ASN A 532 17.18 -1.25 5.44
N MET A 533 16.15 -0.56 4.93
CA MET A 533 15.45 0.47 5.72
C MET A 533 14.49 -0.09 6.78
N ALA A 534 14.20 -1.39 6.73
CA ALA A 534 13.31 -2.10 7.65
C ALA A 534 13.61 -1.78 9.12
N GLY A 535 12.61 -1.26 9.84
CA GLY A 535 12.72 -0.93 11.28
C GLY A 535 13.58 0.31 11.62
N HIS A 536 14.21 0.94 10.63
CA HIS A 536 15.07 2.13 10.82
C HIS A 536 14.37 3.47 10.51
N LEU A 537 13.08 3.44 10.14
CA LEU A 537 12.25 4.62 9.92
C LEU A 537 11.43 4.97 11.18
N ASP A 538 11.17 6.26 11.39
CA ASP A 538 10.10 6.76 12.27
C ASP A 538 8.93 7.19 11.39
N VAL A 539 7.81 6.45 11.45
CA VAL A 539 6.62 6.70 10.62
C VAL A 539 6.01 8.08 10.86
N TRP A 540 6.06 8.63 12.06
CA TRP A 540 5.47 9.93 12.38
C TRP A 540 6.35 11.06 11.86
N LYS A 541 7.67 10.93 11.98
CA LYS A 541 8.61 11.84 11.30
C LYS A 541 8.47 11.74 9.77
N LEU A 542 8.28 10.54 9.23
CA LEU A 542 8.11 10.32 7.80
C LEU A 542 6.82 10.98 7.27
N LEU A 543 5.72 10.84 8.02
CA LEU A 543 4.46 11.53 7.74
C LEU A 543 4.58 13.06 7.86
N ASP A 544 5.31 13.58 8.86
CA ASP A 544 5.59 15.02 8.96
C ASP A 544 6.37 15.53 7.75
N ASP A 545 7.44 14.85 7.35
CA ASP A 545 8.25 15.21 6.18
C ASP A 545 7.43 15.10 4.88
N ALA A 546 6.60 14.06 4.72
CA ALA A 546 5.69 13.91 3.58
C ALA A 546 4.68 15.06 3.49
N HIS A 547 4.00 15.39 4.60
CA HIS A 547 3.08 16.52 4.68
C HIS A 547 3.76 17.86 4.36
N ASN A 548 5.01 18.06 4.79
CA ASN A 548 5.81 19.23 4.44
C ASN A 548 6.15 19.31 2.94
N LEU A 549 6.36 18.17 2.26
CA LEU A 549 6.55 18.13 0.81
C LEU A 549 5.24 18.45 0.07
N VAL A 550 4.10 17.88 0.47
CA VAL A 550 2.77 18.23 -0.08
C VAL A 550 2.56 19.75 0.00
N MET A 551 2.72 20.34 1.18
CA MET A 551 2.54 21.79 1.40
C MET A 551 3.48 22.71 0.62
N SER A 552 4.59 22.20 0.07
CA SER A 552 5.60 23.01 -0.63
C SER A 552 5.73 22.73 -2.13
N LEU A 553 5.16 21.62 -2.62
CA LEU A 553 5.36 21.10 -3.97
C LEU A 553 4.09 20.60 -4.69
N HIS A 554 2.98 20.31 -4.01
CA HIS A 554 1.77 19.71 -4.63
C HIS A 554 1.28 20.48 -5.86
N ASP A 555 1.05 21.79 -5.71
CA ASP A 555 0.59 22.67 -6.80
C ASP A 555 1.65 22.92 -7.90
N LYS A 556 2.89 22.38 -7.75
CA LYS A 556 4.00 22.47 -8.73
C LYS A 556 4.29 21.14 -9.43
N ILE A 557 3.53 20.10 -9.11
CA ILE A 557 3.68 18.73 -9.67
C ILE A 557 2.42 18.34 -10.45
N GLU A 558 1.27 18.95 -10.13
CA GLU A 558 0.03 18.89 -10.92
C GLU A 558 0.07 19.81 -12.17
N THR A 559 1.05 20.72 -12.25
CA THR A 559 1.40 21.56 -13.41
C THR A 559 2.58 20.97 -14.18
#